data_AF-A0AAV5RZD6-F1
#
_entry.id   AF-A0AAV5RZD6-F1
#
_cell.length_a   1.000
_cell.length_b   1.000
_cell.length_c   1.000
_cell.angle_alpha   90.00
_cell.angle_beta   90.00
_cell.angle_gamma   90.00
#
_symmetry.space_group_name_H-M   'P 1'
#
loop_
_entity.id
_entity.type
_entity.pdbx_description
1 polymer ?
#
loop_
_entity_poly.entity_id
_entity_poly.type
_entity_poly.pdbx_seq_one_letter_code
_entity_poly.pdbx_strand_id
1 'polypeptide(L)'
;MSKQIPRYLPPPDPQPYSPRYYDIGMNLTDTMFRGIYHGKQYHAPDIPEVLKRARDRHVRTLLLTGSSIEESRQLISMVAGLKNASPVKLYYTVGVHPCCVNEFAEASGEDPLPATTGTDSTEKVESSSTAVETDQQDKDSKQPQDNSAGSKDSMEKEVDETARAVSNASVNDEAAETASAESGKTIWDVITANPVTASTEATAAAELAKSHPDTNEYSMGLYKSLISSDETVRNASISIVKQRVKELYALLQSRLDDPDFRAIGEFGLDYERLHYSCRELQLIFFAEQLKLVCLLKANKPLFLHMRKAGPDFTEILRRFIEGFTDERDTHGLRELTNTDKPIHYKFAPDQKFVVHSYSDSLEDLDNLLGLSPHCYIGLNGASFRTDENIEAVRRLPLDRMLLETDAPWCEIRPTHVAQQFLKNWKPQPIANPYKTVKKNKLAKMPREEWVQCMVKSRNEPCMMEQVAFVVAEVKKCPIEEIVEIAWKNSCKVFGK
;
A
#
# COMPACT_ATOMS: atom_id res chain seq x y z
N MET A 1 14.11 -8.79 41.04
CA MET A 1 15.39 -9.15 40.41
C MET A 1 15.33 -8.70 38.95
N SER A 2 16.35 -8.01 38.43
CA SER A 2 16.40 -7.66 37.01
C SER A 2 16.74 -8.90 36.19
N LYS A 3 15.93 -9.22 35.16
CA LYS A 3 16.28 -10.24 34.17
C LYS A 3 17.19 -9.59 33.13
N GLN A 4 18.49 -9.87 33.20
CA GLN A 4 19.41 -9.48 32.13
C GLN A 4 19.00 -10.16 30.82
N ILE A 5 18.83 -9.36 29.77
CA ILE A 5 18.69 -9.87 28.40
C ILE A 5 20.03 -10.50 28.01
N PRO A 6 20.06 -11.74 27.48
CA PRO A 6 21.31 -12.39 27.12
C PRO A 6 21.97 -11.66 25.94
N ARG A 7 23.13 -11.04 26.19
CA ARG A 7 23.96 -10.47 25.13
C ARG A 7 24.39 -11.56 24.16
N TYR A 8 24.22 -11.31 22.86
CA TYR A 8 24.75 -12.18 21.82
C TYR A 8 26.29 -12.16 21.86
N LEU A 9 26.89 -13.33 22.08
CA LEU A 9 28.33 -13.53 21.88
C LEU A 9 28.54 -14.02 20.44
N PRO A 10 29.42 -13.39 19.64
CA PRO A 10 29.72 -13.86 18.29
C PRO A 10 30.40 -15.24 18.33
N PRO A 11 30.18 -16.10 17.33
CA PRO A 11 30.83 -17.41 17.24
C PRO A 11 32.35 -17.28 17.03
N PRO A 12 33.14 -18.30 17.42
CA PRO A 12 34.56 -18.34 17.13
C PRO A 12 34.83 -18.48 15.63
N ASP A 13 35.89 -17.81 15.17
CA ASP A 13 36.29 -17.54 13.78
C ASP A 13 35.26 -16.79 12.91
N PRO A 14 35.53 -15.53 12.52
CA PRO A 14 34.59 -14.73 11.76
C PRO A 14 34.66 -15.05 10.25
N GLN A 15 33.66 -15.78 9.76
CA GLN A 15 33.10 -15.41 8.45
C GLN A 15 32.73 -13.92 8.50
N PRO A 16 33.19 -13.07 7.56
CA PRO A 16 32.88 -11.65 7.60
C PRO A 16 31.36 -11.44 7.55
N TYR A 17 30.82 -10.68 8.50
CA TYR A 17 29.39 -10.49 8.64
C TYR A 17 28.78 -9.96 7.33
N SER A 18 27.83 -10.72 6.77
CA SER A 18 27.09 -10.33 5.57
C SER A 18 25.63 -10.11 5.96
N PRO A 19 25.10 -8.87 5.89
CA PRO A 19 23.72 -8.61 6.24
C PRO A 19 22.75 -9.34 5.31
N ARG A 20 21.51 -9.47 5.79
CA ARG A 20 20.43 -10.16 5.10
C ARG A 20 19.14 -9.39 5.32
N TYR A 21 18.69 -8.66 4.30
CA TYR A 21 17.41 -7.96 4.37
C TYR A 21 16.32 -8.85 3.77
N TYR A 22 15.20 -8.93 4.49
CA TYR A 22 13.91 -9.39 3.99
C TYR A 22 13.03 -8.15 3.96
N ASP A 23 12.72 -7.65 2.77
CA ASP A 23 11.77 -6.54 2.60
C ASP A 23 10.36 -7.12 2.62
N ILE A 24 9.52 -6.72 3.58
CA ILE A 24 8.17 -7.30 3.74
C ILE A 24 7.09 -6.62 2.91
N GLY A 25 7.36 -5.44 2.32
CA GLY A 25 6.38 -4.65 1.57
C GLY A 25 7.02 -4.01 0.34
N MET A 26 6.72 -4.56 -0.84
CA MET A 26 7.31 -4.14 -2.11
C MET A 26 6.29 -4.23 -3.26
N ASN A 27 5.85 -3.07 -3.73
CA ASN A 27 4.81 -2.92 -4.75
C ASN A 27 5.39 -3.07 -6.17
N LEU A 28 6.00 -4.24 -6.49
CA LEU A 28 6.73 -4.45 -7.75
C LEU A 28 5.84 -4.40 -9.01
N THR A 29 4.53 -4.58 -8.85
CA THR A 29 3.51 -4.36 -9.87
C THR A 29 3.33 -2.90 -10.27
N ASP A 30 3.77 -1.95 -9.44
CA ASP A 30 3.53 -0.52 -9.66
C ASP A 30 4.08 -0.02 -11.01
N THR A 31 3.30 0.88 -11.59
CA THR A 31 3.51 1.47 -12.91
C THR A 31 4.89 2.14 -13.07
N MET A 32 5.49 2.67 -12.00
CA MET A 32 6.83 3.28 -12.01
C MET A 32 7.96 2.28 -12.25
N PHE A 33 7.80 1.00 -11.91
CA PHE A 33 8.77 -0.06 -12.27
C PHE A 33 8.57 -0.57 -13.70
N ARG A 34 7.36 -0.41 -14.26
CA ARG A 34 7.09 -0.49 -15.70
C ARG A 34 7.52 0.76 -16.48
N GLY A 35 8.01 1.80 -15.78
CA GLY A 35 8.51 3.06 -16.35
C GLY A 35 7.43 4.07 -16.77
N ILE A 36 6.20 3.88 -16.27
CA ILE A 36 5.03 4.75 -16.45
C ILE A 36 4.89 5.63 -15.20
N TYR A 37 4.59 6.92 -15.38
CA TYR A 37 4.40 7.86 -14.26
C TYR A 37 3.24 8.81 -14.61
N HIS A 38 2.18 8.80 -13.82
CA HIS A 38 0.94 9.55 -14.07
C HIS A 38 0.40 9.27 -15.49
N GLY A 39 0.12 8.00 -15.78
CA GLY A 39 -0.35 7.51 -17.10
C GLY A 39 0.67 7.53 -18.24
N LYS A 40 1.79 8.26 -18.12
CA LYS A 40 2.74 8.47 -19.22
C LYS A 40 3.99 7.60 -19.12
N GLN A 41 4.32 6.86 -20.20
CA GLN A 41 5.60 6.16 -20.34
C GLN A 41 6.78 7.15 -20.41
N TYR A 42 7.82 6.94 -19.61
CA TYR A 42 9.06 7.74 -19.61
C TYR A 42 10.32 6.94 -19.92
N HIS A 43 10.34 5.65 -19.61
CA HIS A 43 11.40 4.69 -19.94
C HIS A 43 10.81 3.29 -20.06
N ALA A 44 11.52 2.34 -20.67
CA ALA A 44 11.13 0.92 -20.63
C ALA A 44 11.20 0.37 -19.19
N PRO A 45 10.53 -0.75 -18.85
CA PRO A 45 10.62 -1.39 -17.53
C PRO A 45 12.07 -1.68 -17.11
N ASP A 46 12.38 -1.52 -15.83
CA ASP A 46 13.72 -1.76 -15.25
C ASP A 46 13.71 -2.71 -14.03
N ILE A 47 12.68 -3.55 -13.92
CA ILE A 47 12.55 -4.59 -12.87
C ILE A 47 13.82 -5.45 -12.70
N PRO A 48 14.49 -5.98 -13.76
CA PRO A 48 15.72 -6.75 -13.59
C PRO A 48 16.84 -5.96 -12.89
N GLU A 49 16.96 -4.68 -13.22
CA GLU A 49 17.93 -3.78 -12.62
C GLU A 49 17.55 -3.41 -11.18
N VAL A 50 16.28 -3.15 -10.86
CA VAL A 50 15.78 -2.95 -9.48
C VAL A 50 16.11 -4.16 -8.61
N LEU A 51 15.81 -5.37 -9.09
CA LEU A 51 16.06 -6.62 -8.34
C LEU A 51 17.56 -6.90 -8.18
N LYS A 52 18.38 -6.59 -9.19
CA LYS A 52 19.85 -6.66 -9.05
C LYS A 52 20.37 -5.62 -8.05
N ARG A 53 19.91 -4.36 -8.11
CA ARG A 53 20.26 -3.30 -7.16
C ARG A 53 19.92 -3.73 -5.73
N ALA A 54 18.77 -4.38 -5.51
CA ALA A 54 18.38 -4.96 -4.23
C ALA A 54 19.35 -6.06 -3.75
N ARG A 55 19.70 -7.02 -4.63
CA ARG A 55 20.65 -8.09 -4.31
C ARG A 55 22.03 -7.56 -3.92
N ASP A 56 22.52 -6.58 -4.66
CA ASP A 56 23.83 -5.93 -4.45
C ASP A 56 23.84 -5.07 -3.17
N ARG A 57 22.67 -4.69 -2.64
CA ARG A 57 22.48 -4.13 -1.29
C ARG A 57 22.03 -5.16 -0.25
N HIS A 58 22.37 -6.43 -0.47
CA HIS A 58 22.18 -7.55 0.45
C HIS A 58 20.72 -7.93 0.78
N VAL A 59 19.74 -7.43 0.02
CA VAL A 59 18.39 -7.97 0.07
C VAL A 59 18.43 -9.41 -0.45
N ARG A 60 17.82 -10.32 0.32
CA ARG A 60 17.78 -11.76 0.01
C ARG A 60 16.40 -12.19 -0.43
N THR A 61 15.37 -11.56 0.16
CA THR A 61 13.96 -11.90 -0.03
C THR A 61 13.12 -10.63 -0.11
N LEU A 62 12.12 -10.65 -1.00
CA LEU A 62 11.04 -9.66 -1.09
C LEU A 62 9.70 -10.39 -0.88
N LEU A 63 8.84 -9.85 -0.03
CA LEU A 63 7.40 -10.12 -0.09
C LEU A 63 6.75 -9.01 -0.93
N LEU A 64 6.13 -9.41 -2.03
CA LEU A 64 5.48 -8.52 -2.98
C LEU A 64 4.00 -8.38 -2.65
N THR A 65 3.50 -7.16 -2.66
CA THR A 65 2.13 -6.80 -2.29
C THR A 65 1.18 -6.88 -3.49
N GLY A 66 0.01 -7.50 -3.27
CA GLY A 66 -1.13 -7.45 -4.19
C GLY A 66 -2.30 -6.70 -3.54
N SER A 67 -2.78 -5.64 -4.19
CA SER A 67 -3.78 -4.71 -3.62
C SER A 67 -5.21 -4.96 -4.10
N SER A 68 -5.40 -5.84 -5.10
CA SER A 68 -6.71 -6.23 -5.65
C SER A 68 -6.69 -7.68 -6.15
N ILE A 69 -7.86 -8.23 -6.50
CA ILE A 69 -7.99 -9.55 -7.11
C ILE A 69 -7.19 -9.63 -8.41
N GLU A 70 -7.32 -8.64 -9.30
CA GLU A 70 -6.62 -8.62 -10.59
C GLU A 70 -5.13 -8.31 -10.44
N GLU A 71 -4.72 -7.38 -9.57
CA GLU A 71 -3.30 -7.14 -9.32
C GLU A 71 -2.63 -8.39 -8.72
N SER A 72 -3.33 -9.10 -7.83
CA SER A 72 -2.87 -10.39 -7.30
C SER A 72 -2.66 -11.42 -8.42
N ARG A 73 -3.52 -11.47 -9.45
CA ARG A 73 -3.34 -12.34 -10.63
C ARG A 73 -2.10 -11.94 -11.44
N GLN A 74 -1.92 -10.65 -11.71
CA GLN A 74 -0.73 -10.14 -12.42
C GLN A 74 0.55 -10.41 -11.63
N LEU A 75 0.51 -10.27 -10.30
CA LEU A 75 1.63 -10.53 -9.42
C LEU A 75 2.01 -12.02 -9.39
N ILE A 76 1.05 -12.93 -9.27
CA ILE A 76 1.29 -14.38 -9.36
C ILE A 76 1.98 -14.74 -10.67
N SER A 77 1.50 -14.17 -11.79
CA SER A 77 2.10 -14.35 -13.12
C SER A 77 3.54 -13.80 -13.18
N MET A 78 3.77 -12.61 -12.62
CA MET A 78 5.09 -11.97 -12.57
C MET A 78 6.08 -12.79 -11.73
N VAL A 79 5.70 -13.26 -10.55
CA VAL A 79 6.55 -14.10 -9.69
C VAL A 79 6.89 -15.42 -10.38
N ALA A 80 5.92 -16.07 -11.04
CA ALA A 80 6.16 -17.28 -11.82
C ALA A 80 7.17 -17.06 -12.95
N GLY A 81 7.03 -15.96 -13.72
CA GLY A 81 7.95 -15.60 -14.79
C GLY A 81 9.36 -15.23 -14.31
N LEU A 82 9.47 -14.55 -13.17
CA LEU A 82 10.76 -14.14 -12.59
C LEU A 82 11.47 -15.23 -11.76
N LYS A 83 10.79 -16.34 -11.44
CA LYS A 83 11.23 -17.36 -10.46
C LYS A 83 12.65 -17.89 -10.64
N ASN A 84 13.11 -18.03 -11.88
CA ASN A 84 14.45 -18.53 -12.23
C ASN A 84 15.45 -17.41 -12.64
N ALA A 85 14.98 -16.18 -12.83
CA ALA A 85 15.79 -15.05 -13.29
C ALA A 85 16.08 -14.02 -12.18
N SER A 86 15.26 -13.99 -11.13
CA SER A 86 15.41 -13.04 -10.02
C SER A 86 16.65 -13.35 -9.17
N PRO A 87 17.54 -12.38 -8.92
CA PRO A 87 18.69 -12.54 -8.03
C PRO A 87 18.31 -12.49 -6.52
N VAL A 88 17.05 -12.20 -6.21
CA VAL A 88 16.46 -12.23 -4.87
C VAL A 88 15.28 -13.19 -4.83
N LYS A 89 15.00 -13.81 -3.69
CA LYS A 89 13.84 -14.68 -3.55
C LYS A 89 12.56 -13.82 -3.54
N LEU A 90 11.60 -14.16 -4.39
CA LEU A 90 10.30 -13.52 -4.45
C LEU A 90 9.25 -14.39 -3.74
N TYR A 91 8.45 -13.72 -2.92
CA TYR A 91 7.21 -14.18 -2.31
C TYR A 91 6.09 -13.19 -2.62
N TYR A 92 4.83 -13.59 -2.48
CA TYR A 92 3.69 -12.71 -2.74
C TYR A 92 2.55 -12.85 -1.72
N THR A 93 1.74 -11.80 -1.67
CA THR A 93 0.45 -11.74 -0.97
C THR A 93 -0.73 -11.85 -1.94
N VAL A 94 -1.93 -12.13 -1.44
CA VAL A 94 -3.21 -12.06 -2.18
C VAL A 94 -4.29 -11.50 -1.25
N GLY A 95 -5.00 -10.45 -1.69
CA GLY A 95 -5.96 -9.69 -0.89
C GLY A 95 -6.48 -8.46 -1.64
N VAL A 96 -7.34 -7.68 -0.99
CA VAL A 96 -7.92 -6.44 -1.54
C VAL A 96 -7.78 -5.30 -0.54
N HIS A 97 -6.93 -4.34 -0.88
CA HIS A 97 -6.56 -3.18 -0.09
C HIS A 97 -7.75 -2.21 0.03
N PRO A 98 -7.93 -1.47 1.15
CA PRO A 98 -9.03 -0.52 1.34
C PRO A 98 -9.36 0.34 0.11
N CYS A 99 -8.39 1.02 -0.52
CA CYS A 99 -8.65 1.83 -1.72
C CYS A 99 -9.29 1.08 -2.91
N CYS A 100 -9.22 -0.25 -2.94
CA CYS A 100 -9.67 -1.10 -4.04
C CYS A 100 -10.99 -1.83 -3.73
N VAL A 101 -11.53 -1.73 -2.51
CA VAL A 101 -12.69 -2.57 -2.09
C VAL A 101 -14.00 -2.29 -2.84
N ASN A 102 -14.09 -1.19 -3.60
CA ASN A 102 -15.19 -1.00 -4.54
C ASN A 102 -15.29 -2.19 -5.52
N GLU A 103 -14.17 -2.85 -5.85
CA GLU A 103 -14.13 -3.99 -6.80
C GLU A 103 -15.00 -5.18 -6.36
N PHE A 104 -15.43 -5.24 -5.09
CA PHE A 104 -16.39 -6.24 -4.62
C PHE A 104 -17.85 -5.90 -4.95
N ALA A 105 -18.20 -4.61 -5.05
CA ALA A 105 -19.56 -4.14 -5.33
C ALA A 105 -19.74 -3.67 -6.79
N GLU A 106 -18.65 -3.45 -7.51
CA GLU A 106 -18.62 -3.19 -8.96
C GLU A 106 -18.93 -4.45 -9.77
N ALA A 107 -19.82 -4.34 -10.75
CA ALA A 107 -20.04 -5.41 -11.72
C ALA A 107 -18.80 -5.56 -12.61
N SER A 108 -18.37 -6.80 -12.87
CA SER A 108 -17.20 -7.09 -13.70
C SER A 108 -17.46 -6.77 -15.18
N GLY A 109 -17.37 -5.49 -15.55
CA GLY A 109 -17.81 -4.99 -16.86
C GLY A 109 -17.48 -3.54 -17.22
N GLU A 110 -16.80 -2.77 -16.38
CA GLU A 110 -16.22 -1.46 -16.73
C GLU A 110 -14.94 -1.23 -15.91
N ASP A 111 -13.79 -0.97 -16.56
CA ASP A 111 -12.52 -0.72 -15.87
C ASP A 111 -12.54 0.66 -15.19
N PRO A 112 -12.12 0.78 -13.92
CA PRO A 112 -11.71 2.05 -13.33
C PRO A 112 -10.47 2.58 -14.05
N LEU A 113 -10.66 3.36 -15.12
CA LEU A 113 -9.59 3.99 -15.88
C LEU A 113 -8.64 4.76 -14.93
N PRO A 114 -7.30 4.61 -15.07
CA PRO A 114 -6.36 5.27 -14.18
C PRO A 114 -6.48 6.80 -14.32
N ALA A 115 -7.00 7.44 -13.28
CA ALA A 115 -7.56 8.80 -13.24
C ALA A 115 -6.98 9.79 -14.29
N THR A 116 -7.65 9.86 -15.45
CA THR A 116 -7.37 10.85 -16.50
C THR A 116 -8.19 12.11 -16.25
N THR A 117 -7.57 13.14 -15.66
CA THR A 117 -8.15 14.50 -15.63
C THR A 117 -8.42 14.97 -17.06
N GLY A 118 -9.67 15.37 -17.34
CA GLY A 118 -10.15 15.58 -18.70
C GLY A 118 -9.38 16.63 -19.50
N THR A 119 -9.19 16.36 -20.80
CA THR A 119 -8.80 17.34 -21.80
C THR A 119 -10.02 17.71 -22.63
N ASP A 120 -10.42 18.99 -22.59
CA ASP A 120 -11.43 19.51 -23.52
C ASP A 120 -10.84 19.57 -24.94
N SER A 121 -11.52 18.94 -25.89
CA SER A 121 -11.18 19.00 -27.31
C SER A 121 -12.41 18.77 -28.17
N THR A 122 -12.95 19.84 -28.74
CA THR A 122 -14.01 19.76 -29.75
C THR A 122 -13.50 19.06 -31.01
N GLU A 123 -14.30 18.15 -31.55
CA GLU A 123 -13.95 17.42 -32.76
C GLU A 123 -13.86 18.34 -33.99
N LYS A 124 -12.84 18.11 -34.82
CA LYS A 124 -13.02 18.21 -36.27
C LYS A 124 -12.47 16.97 -36.95
N VAL A 125 -13.39 16.13 -37.39
CA VAL A 125 -13.14 15.03 -38.32
C VAL A 125 -12.77 15.60 -39.68
N GLU A 126 -11.67 15.12 -40.26
CA GLU A 126 -11.58 14.95 -41.71
C GLU A 126 -10.57 13.83 -42.04
N SER A 127 -10.71 13.22 -43.22
CA SER A 127 -10.23 11.85 -43.46
C SER A 127 -9.52 11.65 -44.79
N SER A 128 -8.52 10.76 -44.79
CA SER A 128 -7.92 10.07 -45.94
C SER A 128 -7.15 10.91 -46.97
N SER A 129 -5.95 10.43 -47.33
CA SER A 129 -5.59 9.92 -48.67
C SER A 129 -4.08 10.10 -48.99
N THR A 130 -3.64 9.65 -50.17
CA THR A 130 -2.24 9.30 -50.46
C THR A 130 -1.65 10.02 -51.69
N ALA A 131 -0.52 10.70 -51.53
CA ALA A 131 0.54 11.02 -52.51
C ALA A 131 1.74 11.63 -51.73
N VAL A 132 3.05 11.47 -52.02
CA VAL A 132 3.85 11.15 -53.23
C VAL A 132 4.12 12.37 -54.13
N GLU A 133 5.30 12.99 -53.92
CA GLU A 133 6.04 13.92 -54.80
C GLU A 133 5.32 15.27 -55.12
N THR A 134 5.95 16.38 -55.56
CA THR A 134 7.28 16.69 -56.15
C THR A 134 7.84 18.05 -55.68
N ASP A 135 9.15 18.29 -55.90
CA ASP A 135 9.79 19.53 -56.38
C ASP A 135 9.76 20.92 -55.65
N GLN A 136 10.98 21.34 -55.23
CA GLN A 136 11.78 22.43 -55.87
C GLN A 136 11.57 23.94 -55.51
N GLN A 137 12.62 24.51 -54.87
CA GLN A 137 13.08 25.94 -54.92
C GLN A 137 12.15 27.04 -54.32
N ASP A 138 12.63 28.24 -53.92
CA ASP A 138 13.97 28.85 -54.06
C ASP A 138 14.44 29.74 -52.86
N LYS A 139 15.62 30.36 -53.04
CA LYS A 139 16.35 31.39 -52.24
C LYS A 139 15.48 32.64 -51.86
N ASP A 140 15.87 33.65 -51.08
CA ASP A 140 17.13 34.16 -50.45
C ASP A 140 16.71 35.16 -49.30
N SER A 141 17.50 35.90 -48.49
CA SER A 141 18.96 36.11 -48.33
C SER A 141 19.34 36.70 -46.95
N LYS A 142 20.65 36.70 -46.63
CA LYS A 142 21.47 37.69 -45.87
C LYS A 142 20.93 38.45 -44.63
N GLN A 143 21.57 38.17 -43.49
CA GLN A 143 22.43 39.07 -42.65
C GLN A 143 22.13 40.59 -42.47
N PRO A 144 22.60 41.23 -41.36
CA PRO A 144 23.36 40.71 -40.20
C PRO A 144 22.67 40.94 -38.84
N GLN A 145 23.28 40.42 -37.75
CA GLN A 145 22.97 40.84 -36.38
C GLN A 145 23.83 42.05 -35.97
N ASP A 146 23.30 42.92 -35.11
CA ASP A 146 24.06 43.95 -34.40
C ASP A 146 23.81 43.85 -32.88
N ASN A 147 24.71 44.41 -32.08
CA ASN A 147 24.81 44.17 -30.65
C ASN A 147 23.97 45.14 -29.82
N SER A 148 23.28 44.62 -28.80
CA SER A 148 23.08 45.37 -27.55
C SER A 148 23.00 44.42 -26.35
N ALA A 149 23.69 44.78 -25.27
CA ALA A 149 23.64 44.03 -24.01
C ALA A 149 22.41 44.48 -23.21
N GLY A 150 21.47 43.56 -22.99
CA GLY A 150 20.28 43.79 -22.16
C GLY A 150 20.29 42.87 -20.94
N SER A 151 20.73 43.36 -19.78
CA SER A 151 20.60 42.61 -18.53
C SER A 151 19.12 42.49 -18.15
N LYS A 152 18.62 41.26 -18.02
CA LYS A 152 17.33 40.95 -17.41
C LYS A 152 17.46 39.78 -16.44
N ASP A 153 17.88 40.16 -15.25
CA ASP A 153 17.49 39.51 -14.01
C ASP A 153 15.94 39.56 -13.85
N SER A 154 15.40 38.88 -12.83
CA SER A 154 13.98 38.84 -12.44
C SER A 154 12.97 38.19 -13.42
N MET A 155 12.77 36.86 -13.30
CA MET A 155 11.44 36.24 -13.45
C MET A 155 11.29 34.85 -12.78
N GLU A 156 11.85 34.66 -11.57
CA GLU A 156 11.56 33.49 -10.70
C GLU A 156 11.09 33.93 -9.30
N LYS A 157 9.89 34.52 -9.22
CA LYS A 157 9.14 34.75 -7.97
C LYS A 157 7.64 34.89 -8.26
N GLU A 158 6.89 33.77 -8.29
CA GLU A 158 5.42 33.74 -8.06
C GLU A 158 4.80 32.32 -8.05
N VAL A 159 5.27 31.39 -7.19
CA VAL A 159 4.44 30.25 -6.69
C VAL A 159 4.92 29.78 -5.30
N ASP A 160 4.99 30.66 -4.28
CA ASP A 160 5.37 30.24 -2.91
C ASP A 160 4.75 31.09 -1.76
N GLU A 161 3.58 31.72 -1.99
CA GLU A 161 2.86 32.47 -0.94
C GLU A 161 1.45 31.93 -0.60
N THR A 162 0.96 30.92 -1.32
CA THR A 162 -0.30 30.22 -0.99
C THR A 162 -0.17 29.16 0.11
N ALA A 163 1.02 29.02 0.73
CA ALA A 163 1.33 28.05 1.78
C ALA A 163 1.51 28.66 3.19
N ARG A 164 1.17 29.96 3.39
CA ARG A 164 1.43 30.69 4.64
C ARG A 164 0.23 31.45 5.23
N ALA A 165 -0.98 31.19 4.73
CA ALA A 165 -2.21 31.89 5.15
C ALA A 165 -3.34 30.96 5.66
N VAL A 166 -3.03 29.72 6.04
CA VAL A 166 -3.96 28.82 6.77
C VAL A 166 -3.25 28.23 8.00
N SER A 167 -2.74 29.12 8.85
CA SER A 167 -2.08 28.76 10.12
C SER A 167 -2.56 29.65 11.27
N ASN A 168 -3.89 29.77 11.40
CA ASN A 168 -4.61 30.18 12.61
C ASN A 168 -6.13 30.01 12.39
N ALA A 169 -6.55 28.76 12.18
CA ALA A 169 -7.93 28.34 12.33
C ALA A 169 -7.91 27.03 13.13
N SER A 170 -8.31 27.10 14.41
CA SER A 170 -8.58 25.93 15.22
C SER A 170 -9.91 25.33 14.73
N VAL A 171 -9.82 24.42 13.76
CA VAL A 171 -10.96 23.61 13.33
C VAL A 171 -11.12 22.49 14.37
N ASN A 172 -12.29 22.37 14.98
CA ASN A 172 -12.50 21.50 16.14
C ASN A 172 -12.30 20.01 15.79
N ASP A 173 -11.31 19.36 16.41
CA ASP A 173 -11.10 17.90 16.32
C ASP A 173 -12.32 17.09 16.82
N GLU A 174 -13.17 17.69 17.69
CA GLU A 174 -14.43 17.11 18.20
C GLU A 174 -15.43 16.69 17.10
N ALA A 175 -15.31 17.25 15.88
CA ALA A 175 -16.24 16.98 14.78
C ALA A 175 -16.15 15.55 14.22
N ALA A 176 -14.99 14.88 14.38
CA ALA A 176 -14.80 13.50 13.92
C ALA A 176 -15.35 12.47 14.92
N GLU A 177 -15.22 12.72 16.23
CA GLU A 177 -15.78 11.84 17.27
C GLU A 177 -17.31 11.97 17.37
N THR A 178 -17.85 13.19 17.26
CA THR A 178 -19.31 13.42 17.40
C THR A 178 -20.13 12.74 16.29
N ALA A 179 -19.62 12.65 15.07
CA ALA A 179 -20.30 11.98 13.95
C ALA A 179 -20.62 10.49 14.20
N SER A 180 -19.83 9.80 15.04
CA SER A 180 -20.14 8.42 15.44
C SER A 180 -21.14 8.33 16.60
N ALA A 181 -21.30 9.39 17.40
CA ALA A 181 -22.15 9.39 18.59
C ALA A 181 -23.64 9.60 18.27
N GLU A 182 -23.97 10.39 17.24
CA GLU A 182 -25.35 10.81 16.97
C GLU A 182 -26.27 9.71 16.41
N SER A 183 -25.72 8.63 15.83
CA SER A 183 -26.54 7.60 15.15
C SER A 183 -26.88 6.36 15.99
N GLY A 184 -26.15 6.10 17.08
CA GLY A 184 -26.30 4.90 17.91
C GLY A 184 -26.00 3.55 17.22
N LYS A 185 -25.57 3.55 15.94
CA LYS A 185 -25.25 2.36 15.13
C LYS A 185 -23.85 1.85 15.52
N THR A 186 -23.69 0.55 15.77
CA THR A 186 -22.35 -0.03 15.98
C THR A 186 -21.64 -0.26 14.64
N ILE A 187 -20.31 -0.40 14.63
CA ILE A 187 -19.60 -0.78 13.38
C ILE A 187 -20.07 -2.14 12.86
N TRP A 188 -20.61 -3.01 13.73
CA TRP A 188 -21.14 -4.31 13.34
C TRP A 188 -22.52 -4.23 12.68
N ASP A 189 -23.30 -3.17 12.91
CA ASP A 189 -24.52 -2.87 12.14
C ASP A 189 -24.18 -2.47 10.70
N VAL A 190 -23.09 -1.71 10.52
CA VAL A 190 -22.52 -1.37 9.20
C VAL A 190 -21.95 -2.61 8.50
N ILE A 191 -21.08 -3.37 9.18
CA ILE A 191 -20.43 -4.57 8.62
C ILE A 191 -21.43 -5.65 8.20
N THR A 192 -22.53 -5.81 8.95
CA THR A 192 -23.58 -6.78 8.59
C THR A 192 -24.55 -6.25 7.53
N ALA A 193 -24.34 -5.02 7.02
CA ALA A 193 -25.16 -4.30 6.05
C ALA A 193 -26.66 -4.37 6.39
N ASN A 194 -26.99 -4.14 7.67
CA ASN A 194 -28.34 -4.28 8.18
C ASN A 194 -29.27 -3.24 7.53
N PRO A 195 -30.33 -3.64 6.78
CA PRO A 195 -31.29 -2.70 6.22
C PRO A 195 -32.13 -2.11 7.36
N VAL A 196 -31.64 -1.04 7.97
CA VAL A 196 -32.34 -0.29 9.01
C VAL A 196 -33.71 0.15 8.48
N THR A 197 -34.76 -0.04 9.29
CA THR A 197 -36.11 0.44 8.97
C THR A 197 -36.06 1.93 8.66
N ALA A 198 -36.28 2.31 7.39
CA ALA A 198 -35.88 3.60 6.85
C ALA A 198 -36.71 4.78 7.40
N SER A 199 -36.34 5.29 8.58
CA SER A 199 -36.82 6.55 9.12
C SER A 199 -35.98 7.72 8.59
N THR A 200 -36.54 8.43 7.60
CA THR A 200 -36.30 9.85 7.31
C THR A 200 -34.89 10.34 6.89
N GLU A 201 -33.89 9.47 6.69
CA GLU A 201 -32.56 9.88 6.14
C GLU A 201 -32.49 9.82 4.59
N ALA A 202 -33.42 9.13 3.92
CA ALA A 202 -33.37 8.86 2.48
C ALA A 202 -33.49 10.12 1.58
N THR A 203 -34.02 11.23 2.08
CA THR A 203 -34.36 12.42 1.28
C THR A 203 -33.20 13.40 1.11
N ALA A 204 -32.28 13.51 2.08
CA ALA A 204 -31.20 14.50 2.03
C ALA A 204 -30.08 14.12 1.04
N ALA A 205 -29.81 12.82 0.88
CA ALA A 205 -28.69 12.33 0.07
C ALA A 205 -28.95 12.30 -1.45
N ALA A 206 -30.16 12.63 -1.90
CA ALA A 206 -30.58 12.61 -3.30
C ALA A 206 -30.43 13.97 -4.03
N GLU A 207 -30.26 15.06 -3.28
CA GLU A 207 -30.03 16.40 -3.85
C GLU A 207 -28.54 16.75 -3.97
N LEU A 208 -27.68 16.13 -3.15
CA LEU A 208 -26.23 16.34 -3.19
C LEU A 208 -25.58 15.73 -4.44
N ALA A 209 -26.00 14.53 -4.84
CA ALA A 209 -25.45 13.74 -5.95
C ALA A 209 -25.82 14.26 -7.36
N LYS A 210 -25.84 15.59 -7.54
CA LYS A 210 -26.16 16.30 -8.80
C LYS A 210 -25.04 17.23 -9.27
N SER A 211 -23.88 17.23 -8.62
CA SER A 211 -22.72 18.03 -9.06
C SER A 211 -21.37 17.40 -8.72
N HIS A 212 -20.65 16.99 -9.77
CA HIS A 212 -19.28 16.43 -9.80
C HIS A 212 -19.16 14.95 -9.37
N PRO A 213 -18.62 14.06 -10.23
CA PRO A 213 -18.41 12.65 -9.90
C PRO A 213 -17.12 12.44 -9.11
N ASP A 214 -17.08 12.91 -7.86
CA ASP A 214 -16.02 12.55 -6.94
C ASP A 214 -16.10 11.06 -6.60
N THR A 215 -14.99 10.33 -6.60
CA THR A 215 -14.96 8.87 -6.39
C THR A 215 -15.49 8.42 -5.01
N ASN A 216 -15.57 9.34 -4.04
CA ASN A 216 -16.30 9.12 -2.78
C ASN A 216 -17.83 9.03 -2.99
N GLU A 217 -18.44 9.87 -3.83
CA GLU A 217 -19.88 9.78 -4.14
C GLU A 217 -20.21 8.44 -4.82
N TYR A 218 -19.33 8.00 -5.73
CA TYR A 218 -19.45 6.71 -6.41
C TYR A 218 -19.41 5.54 -5.42
N SER A 219 -18.41 5.49 -4.54
CA SER A 219 -18.28 4.45 -3.50
C SER A 219 -19.47 4.47 -2.52
N MET A 220 -19.91 5.66 -2.11
CA MET A 220 -21.15 5.83 -1.33
C MET A 220 -22.40 5.37 -2.09
N GLY A 221 -22.43 5.46 -3.42
CA GLY A 221 -23.49 4.91 -4.28
C GLY A 221 -23.55 3.39 -4.26
N LEU A 222 -22.39 2.73 -4.31
CA LEU A 222 -22.27 1.28 -4.16
C LEU A 222 -22.75 0.83 -2.76
N TYR A 223 -22.34 1.52 -1.70
CA TYR A 223 -22.81 1.24 -0.33
C TYR A 223 -24.33 1.44 -0.18
N LYS A 224 -24.89 2.57 -0.66
CA LYS A 224 -26.34 2.84 -0.65
C LYS A 224 -27.13 1.74 -1.38
N SER A 225 -26.56 1.15 -2.43
CA SER A 225 -27.19 0.06 -3.18
C SER A 225 -27.21 -1.25 -2.38
N LEU A 226 -26.14 -1.55 -1.63
CA LEU A 226 -26.06 -2.70 -0.72
C LEU A 226 -27.01 -2.63 0.47
N ILE A 227 -27.30 -1.43 1.01
CA ILE A 227 -28.25 -1.23 2.12
C ILE A 227 -29.65 -0.80 1.65
N SER A 228 -29.94 -0.84 0.35
CA SER A 228 -31.18 -0.30 -0.23
C SER A 228 -32.44 -0.96 0.34
N SER A 229 -33.49 -0.16 0.56
CA SER A 229 -34.82 -0.67 0.91
C SER A 229 -35.50 -1.38 -0.28
N ASP A 230 -35.16 -1.01 -1.52
CA ASP A 230 -35.56 -1.75 -2.72
C ASP A 230 -34.84 -3.09 -2.77
N GLU A 231 -35.61 -4.17 -2.65
CA GLU A 231 -35.08 -5.54 -2.61
C GLU A 231 -34.42 -5.95 -3.93
N THR A 232 -34.85 -5.39 -5.07
CA THR A 232 -34.28 -5.67 -6.38
C THR A 232 -32.86 -5.10 -6.48
N VAL A 233 -32.69 -3.84 -6.09
CA VAL A 233 -31.39 -3.14 -6.06
C VAL A 233 -30.46 -3.80 -5.04
N ARG A 234 -30.98 -4.10 -3.84
CA ARG A 234 -30.22 -4.76 -2.77
C ARG A 234 -29.75 -6.15 -3.19
N ASN A 235 -30.64 -6.99 -3.71
CA ASN A 235 -30.29 -8.37 -4.11
C ASN A 235 -29.34 -8.41 -5.31
N ALA A 236 -29.46 -7.49 -6.26
CA ALA A 236 -28.50 -7.36 -7.36
C ALA A 236 -27.09 -7.00 -6.83
N SER A 237 -27.01 -6.01 -5.92
CA SER A 237 -25.74 -5.59 -5.30
C SER A 237 -25.09 -6.72 -4.49
N ILE A 238 -25.88 -7.43 -3.68
CA ILE A 238 -25.41 -8.60 -2.91
C ILE A 238 -24.95 -9.74 -3.84
N SER A 239 -25.58 -9.93 -5.00
CA SER A 239 -25.16 -10.94 -5.99
C SER A 239 -23.78 -10.64 -6.56
N ILE A 240 -23.47 -9.38 -6.83
CA ILE A 240 -22.13 -8.94 -7.28
C ILE A 240 -21.09 -9.22 -6.18
N VAL A 241 -21.38 -8.82 -4.93
CA VAL A 241 -20.51 -9.10 -3.79
C VAL A 241 -20.26 -10.59 -3.60
N LYS A 242 -21.30 -11.43 -3.65
CA LYS A 242 -21.18 -12.89 -3.60
C LYS A 242 -20.24 -13.43 -4.69
N GLN A 243 -20.36 -12.94 -5.92
CA GLN A 243 -19.50 -13.35 -7.03
C GLN A 243 -18.02 -12.98 -6.77
N ARG A 244 -17.74 -11.75 -6.35
CA ARG A 244 -16.37 -11.23 -6.20
C ARG A 244 -15.68 -11.75 -4.94
N VAL A 245 -16.41 -11.92 -3.84
CA VAL A 245 -15.93 -12.61 -2.62
C VAL A 245 -15.62 -14.08 -2.90
N LYS A 246 -16.47 -14.77 -3.68
CA LYS A 246 -16.21 -16.15 -4.15
C LYS A 246 -15.01 -16.24 -5.08
N GLU A 247 -14.80 -15.25 -5.93
CA GLU A 247 -13.64 -15.15 -6.82
C GLU A 247 -12.33 -15.01 -6.04
N LEU A 248 -12.29 -14.11 -5.03
CA LEU A 248 -11.14 -13.96 -4.13
C LEU A 248 -10.88 -15.24 -3.33
N TYR A 249 -11.93 -15.87 -2.77
CA TYR A 249 -11.79 -17.13 -2.04
C TYR A 249 -11.23 -18.25 -2.92
N ALA A 250 -11.71 -18.38 -4.17
CA ALA A 250 -11.18 -19.35 -5.12
C ALA A 250 -9.71 -19.07 -5.50
N LEU A 251 -9.33 -17.78 -5.66
CA LEU A 251 -7.94 -17.40 -5.88
C LEU A 251 -7.05 -17.80 -4.68
N LEU A 252 -7.43 -17.40 -3.47
CA LEU A 252 -6.72 -17.73 -2.23
C LEU A 252 -6.60 -19.25 -2.03
N GLN A 253 -7.69 -19.99 -2.20
CA GLN A 253 -7.72 -21.45 -2.09
C GLN A 253 -6.77 -22.11 -3.12
N SER A 254 -6.72 -21.60 -4.36
CA SER A 254 -5.81 -22.10 -5.40
C SER A 254 -4.31 -21.85 -5.13
N ARG A 255 -3.96 -21.00 -4.15
CA ARG A 255 -2.58 -20.66 -3.80
C ARG A 255 -2.09 -21.28 -2.49
N LEU A 256 -2.93 -21.97 -1.71
CA LEU A 256 -2.54 -22.45 -0.37
C LEU A 256 -1.26 -23.30 -0.38
N ASP A 257 -1.16 -24.23 -1.32
CA ASP A 257 -0.02 -25.12 -1.54
C ASP A 257 1.15 -24.49 -2.32
N ASP A 258 1.00 -23.25 -2.83
CA ASP A 258 2.11 -22.56 -3.50
C ASP A 258 3.18 -22.19 -2.46
N PRO A 259 4.42 -22.72 -2.56
CA PRO A 259 5.49 -22.42 -1.61
C PRO A 259 5.93 -20.95 -1.67
N ASP A 260 5.47 -20.18 -2.65
CA ASP A 260 5.77 -18.77 -2.81
C ASP A 260 4.64 -17.81 -2.35
N PHE A 261 3.45 -18.35 -2.03
CA PHE A 261 2.35 -17.60 -1.40
C PHE A 261 2.56 -17.57 0.13
N ARG A 262 2.94 -16.40 0.69
CA ARG A 262 3.39 -16.31 2.09
C ARG A 262 2.49 -15.49 3.03
N ALA A 263 1.55 -14.69 2.54
CA ALA A 263 0.57 -14.00 3.39
C ALA A 263 -0.76 -13.76 2.68
N ILE A 264 -1.85 -13.68 3.44
CA ILE A 264 -3.13 -13.14 2.95
C ILE A 264 -3.05 -11.62 3.20
N GLY A 265 -3.22 -10.81 2.16
CA GLY A 265 -2.77 -9.42 2.15
C GLY A 265 -2.69 -8.83 0.73
N GLU A 266 -2.77 -7.54 0.52
CA GLU A 266 -2.92 -6.48 1.52
C GLU A 266 -4.39 -6.13 1.70
N PHE A 267 -4.86 -5.98 2.95
CA PHE A 267 -6.24 -5.56 3.24
C PHE A 267 -6.37 -4.98 4.65
N GLY A 268 -7.40 -4.16 4.91
CA GLY A 268 -7.53 -3.39 6.14
C GLY A 268 -8.29 -2.08 5.94
N LEU A 269 -7.89 -1.01 6.65
CA LEU A 269 -8.59 0.28 6.66
C LEU A 269 -7.63 1.47 6.40
N ASP A 270 -8.04 2.42 5.57
CA ASP A 270 -7.33 3.69 5.32
C ASP A 270 -8.30 4.88 5.28
N TYR A 271 -8.33 5.64 6.37
CA TYR A 271 -9.22 6.80 6.49
C TYR A 271 -8.60 8.11 5.98
N GLU A 272 -7.34 8.10 5.53
CA GLU A 272 -6.81 9.20 4.70
C GLU A 272 -7.12 8.99 3.20
N ARG A 273 -7.77 7.89 2.82
CA ARG A 273 -8.03 7.50 1.43
C ARG A 273 -9.51 7.28 1.12
N LEU A 274 -10.40 7.90 1.91
CA LEU A 274 -11.85 7.90 1.70
C LEU A 274 -12.29 8.43 0.32
N HIS A 275 -11.42 9.17 -0.38
CA HIS A 275 -11.66 9.58 -1.77
C HIS A 275 -11.60 8.43 -2.79
N TYR A 276 -11.01 7.27 -2.46
CA TYR A 276 -11.07 6.08 -3.32
C TYR A 276 -12.23 5.16 -2.94
N SER A 277 -12.48 4.96 -1.64
CA SER A 277 -13.52 4.08 -1.12
C SER A 277 -14.05 4.58 0.22
N CYS A 278 -15.38 4.58 0.41
CA CYS A 278 -15.97 5.07 1.64
C CYS A 278 -15.70 4.14 2.84
N ARG A 279 -15.80 4.68 4.06
CA ARG A 279 -15.50 3.96 5.31
C ARG A 279 -16.33 2.69 5.45
N GLU A 280 -17.59 2.74 5.04
CA GLU A 280 -18.56 1.64 5.20
C GLU A 280 -18.17 0.43 4.37
N LEU A 281 -17.74 0.62 3.11
CA LEU A 281 -17.24 -0.48 2.29
C LEU A 281 -15.89 -1.01 2.81
N GLN A 282 -15.00 -0.13 3.28
CA GLN A 282 -13.75 -0.58 3.92
C GLN A 282 -14.02 -1.46 5.14
N LEU A 283 -14.93 -1.06 6.03
CA LEU A 283 -15.35 -1.85 7.20
C LEU A 283 -15.93 -3.22 6.80
N ILE A 284 -16.89 -3.24 5.87
CA ILE A 284 -17.52 -4.47 5.36
C ILE A 284 -16.46 -5.41 4.77
N PHE A 285 -15.67 -4.94 3.80
CA PHE A 285 -14.77 -5.80 3.03
C PHE A 285 -13.45 -6.12 3.75
N PHE A 286 -13.07 -5.37 4.78
CA PHE A 286 -12.07 -5.84 5.76
C PHE A 286 -12.61 -7.05 6.53
N ALA A 287 -13.82 -6.94 7.08
CA ALA A 287 -14.42 -8.02 7.87
C ALA A 287 -14.72 -9.28 7.04
N GLU A 288 -15.26 -9.16 5.81
CA GLU A 288 -15.49 -10.32 4.94
C GLU A 288 -14.19 -11.04 4.56
N GLN A 289 -13.08 -10.30 4.31
CA GLN A 289 -11.78 -10.93 4.07
C GLN A 289 -11.24 -11.67 5.31
N LEU A 290 -11.45 -11.15 6.53
CA LEU A 290 -11.13 -11.88 7.76
C LEU A 290 -12.01 -13.13 7.98
N LYS A 291 -13.26 -13.13 7.48
CA LYS A 291 -14.07 -14.36 7.42
C LYS A 291 -13.45 -15.37 6.46
N LEU A 292 -13.03 -14.96 5.25
CA LEU A 292 -12.35 -15.85 4.29
C LEU A 292 -11.09 -16.51 4.89
N VAL A 293 -10.26 -15.76 5.63
CA VAL A 293 -9.11 -16.29 6.39
C VAL A 293 -9.52 -17.47 7.28
N CYS A 294 -10.59 -17.29 8.05
CA CYS A 294 -11.11 -18.33 8.97
C CYS A 294 -11.69 -19.55 8.22
N LEU A 295 -12.27 -19.38 7.03
CA LEU A 295 -12.76 -20.48 6.20
C LEU A 295 -11.62 -21.31 5.61
N LEU A 296 -10.55 -20.66 5.13
CA LEU A 296 -9.39 -21.31 4.51
C LEU A 296 -8.58 -22.18 5.49
N LYS A 297 -8.61 -21.87 6.79
CA LYS A 297 -7.95 -22.62 7.89
C LYS A 297 -6.44 -22.86 7.72
N ALA A 298 -5.80 -22.12 6.82
CA ALA A 298 -4.42 -22.34 6.41
C ALA A 298 -3.35 -21.72 7.33
N ASN A 299 -3.73 -20.90 8.32
CA ASN A 299 -2.84 -20.20 9.27
C ASN A 299 -1.69 -19.43 8.58
N LYS A 300 -1.91 -18.97 7.34
CA LYS A 300 -1.01 -18.02 6.65
C LYS A 300 -1.03 -16.71 7.45
N PRO A 301 0.12 -16.02 7.62
CA PRO A 301 0.15 -14.66 8.17
C PRO A 301 -0.83 -13.73 7.44
N LEU A 302 -1.40 -12.78 8.20
CA LEU A 302 -2.14 -11.66 7.62
C LEU A 302 -1.19 -10.47 7.47
N PHE A 303 -1.17 -9.90 6.28
CA PHE A 303 -0.46 -8.66 5.96
C PHE A 303 -1.51 -7.56 5.78
N LEU A 304 -1.58 -6.68 6.78
CA LEU A 304 -2.73 -5.82 7.06
C LEU A 304 -2.35 -4.35 6.95
N HIS A 305 -3.25 -3.57 6.36
CA HIS A 305 -3.14 -2.13 6.27
C HIS A 305 -3.93 -1.42 7.38
N MET A 306 -3.34 -0.40 7.99
CA MET A 306 -4.03 0.47 8.93
C MET A 306 -3.47 1.89 8.77
N ARG A 307 -4.36 2.87 8.57
CA ARG A 307 -4.01 4.29 8.55
C ARG A 307 -5.21 5.12 9.04
N LYS A 308 -5.01 5.87 10.13
CA LYS A 308 -6.03 6.71 10.80
C LYS A 308 -7.33 5.97 11.19
N ALA A 309 -7.27 4.66 11.39
CA ALA A 309 -8.43 3.78 11.58
C ALA A 309 -8.32 2.85 12.80
N GLY A 310 -7.38 3.10 13.73
CA GLY A 310 -7.01 2.18 14.80
C GLY A 310 -8.15 1.67 15.72
N PRO A 311 -9.09 2.52 16.18
CA PRO A 311 -10.22 2.06 17.00
C PRO A 311 -11.09 1.02 16.29
N ASP A 312 -11.54 1.32 15.06
CA ASP A 312 -12.34 0.39 14.25
C ASP A 312 -11.54 -0.86 13.87
N PHE A 313 -10.27 -0.69 13.48
CA PHE A 313 -9.38 -1.78 13.07
C PHE A 313 -9.14 -2.78 14.21
N THR A 314 -8.89 -2.28 15.42
CA THR A 314 -8.63 -3.12 16.60
C THR A 314 -9.91 -3.79 17.11
N GLU A 315 -11.07 -3.14 17.04
CA GLU A 315 -12.37 -3.75 17.37
C GLU A 315 -12.75 -4.86 16.39
N ILE A 316 -12.53 -4.66 15.08
CA ILE A 316 -12.72 -5.73 14.09
C ILE A 316 -11.84 -6.93 14.41
N LEU A 317 -10.53 -6.74 14.58
CA LEU A 317 -9.61 -7.84 14.90
C LEU A 317 -9.95 -8.54 16.23
N ARG A 318 -10.30 -7.78 17.27
CA ARG A 318 -10.70 -8.30 18.59
C ARG A 318 -11.80 -9.33 18.48
N ARG A 319 -12.87 -9.05 17.73
CA ARG A 319 -14.00 -9.98 17.57
C ARG A 319 -13.62 -11.30 16.89
N PHE A 320 -12.66 -11.30 15.96
CA PHE A 320 -12.14 -12.55 15.36
C PHE A 320 -11.12 -13.28 16.25
N ILE A 321 -10.43 -12.59 17.17
CA ILE A 321 -9.56 -13.20 18.18
C ILE A 321 -10.41 -13.89 19.27
N GLU A 322 -11.46 -13.21 19.75
CA GLU A 322 -12.40 -13.74 20.74
C GLU A 322 -13.32 -14.82 20.14
N GLY A 323 -13.76 -14.62 18.91
CA GLY A 323 -14.58 -15.53 18.11
C GLY A 323 -16.08 -15.23 18.22
N PHE A 324 -16.77 -15.21 17.07
CA PHE A 324 -18.21 -14.92 16.98
C PHE A 324 -18.91 -15.82 15.96
N THR A 325 -20.24 -15.88 16.01
CA THR A 325 -21.04 -16.61 15.02
C THR A 325 -21.79 -15.63 14.11
N ASP A 326 -21.78 -15.87 12.80
CA ASP A 326 -22.56 -15.11 11.83
C ASP A 326 -23.87 -15.84 11.49
N GLU A 327 -24.94 -15.42 12.18
CA GLU A 327 -26.31 -15.91 11.99
C GLU A 327 -26.96 -15.40 10.69
N ARG A 328 -26.50 -14.25 10.15
CA ARG A 328 -27.11 -13.62 8.96
C ARG A 328 -26.49 -14.10 7.65
N ASP A 329 -25.16 -14.16 7.59
CA ASP A 329 -24.39 -14.46 6.38
C ASP A 329 -24.79 -13.59 5.16
N THR A 330 -24.88 -12.27 5.37
CA THR A 330 -25.36 -11.29 4.36
C THR A 330 -24.68 -11.44 2.99
N HIS A 331 -23.40 -11.83 2.97
CA HIS A 331 -22.56 -11.98 1.79
C HIS A 331 -22.36 -13.44 1.34
N GLY A 332 -23.15 -14.40 1.84
CA GLY A 332 -23.29 -15.75 1.29
C GLY A 332 -22.09 -16.70 1.47
N LEU A 333 -21.28 -16.53 2.50
CA LEU A 333 -20.09 -17.35 2.74
C LEU A 333 -20.41 -18.82 3.07
N ARG A 334 -21.64 -19.13 3.50
CA ARG A 334 -22.16 -20.51 3.63
C ARG A 334 -22.12 -21.28 2.32
N GLU A 335 -22.30 -20.60 1.18
CA GLU A 335 -22.21 -21.20 -0.16
C GLU A 335 -20.77 -21.65 -0.48
N LEU A 336 -19.75 -21.01 0.11
CA LEU A 336 -18.33 -21.39 -0.08
C LEU A 336 -17.93 -22.64 0.71
N THR A 337 -18.75 -23.05 1.68
CA THR A 337 -18.48 -24.16 2.61
C THR A 337 -19.55 -25.24 2.60
N ASN A 338 -20.59 -25.12 1.79
CA ASN A 338 -21.70 -26.07 1.65
C ASN A 338 -22.38 -26.41 2.99
N THR A 339 -22.71 -25.38 3.78
CA THR A 339 -23.36 -25.54 5.10
C THR A 339 -24.53 -24.58 5.28
N ASP A 340 -25.72 -25.10 5.56
CA ASP A 340 -26.89 -24.27 5.89
C ASP A 340 -26.74 -23.61 7.28
N LYS A 341 -25.87 -24.16 8.14
CA LYS A 341 -25.69 -23.74 9.53
C LYS A 341 -24.89 -22.42 9.65
N PRO A 342 -25.18 -21.61 10.68
CA PRO A 342 -24.35 -20.47 11.06
C PRO A 342 -22.88 -20.83 11.23
N ILE A 343 -21.99 -19.93 10.81
CA ILE A 343 -20.55 -20.15 10.82
C ILE A 343 -19.94 -19.43 12.02
N HIS A 344 -19.16 -20.16 12.81
CA HIS A 344 -18.34 -19.57 13.88
C HIS A 344 -16.98 -19.14 13.31
N TYR A 345 -16.73 -17.85 13.31
CA TYR A 345 -15.50 -17.20 12.86
C TYR A 345 -14.58 -16.92 14.04
N LYS A 346 -13.42 -17.57 14.04
CA LYS A 346 -12.35 -17.35 15.03
C LYS A 346 -10.99 -17.68 14.42
N PHE A 347 -9.98 -16.87 14.70
CA PHE A 347 -8.61 -17.14 14.26
C PHE A 347 -7.98 -18.34 14.97
N ALA A 348 -6.92 -18.90 14.36
CA ALA A 348 -6.03 -19.82 15.07
C ALA A 348 -5.36 -19.11 16.27
N PRO A 349 -5.12 -19.78 17.42
CA PRO A 349 -4.51 -19.15 18.58
C PRO A 349 -3.11 -18.55 18.31
N ASP A 350 -2.37 -19.11 17.35
CA ASP A 350 -1.07 -18.60 16.91
C ASP A 350 -1.13 -17.75 15.62
N GLN A 351 -2.32 -17.34 15.17
CA GLN A 351 -2.50 -16.53 13.95
C GLN A 351 -1.61 -15.29 14.00
N LYS A 352 -0.83 -15.10 12.94
CA LYS A 352 0.12 -13.99 12.83
C LYS A 352 -0.54 -12.83 12.11
N PHE A 353 -0.39 -11.63 12.66
CA PHE A 353 -0.85 -10.37 12.08
C PHE A 353 0.38 -9.51 11.83
N VAL A 354 0.45 -8.85 10.70
CA VAL A 354 1.51 -7.88 10.38
C VAL A 354 0.82 -6.59 9.97
N VAL A 355 0.96 -5.54 10.78
CA VAL A 355 0.51 -4.20 10.38
C VAL A 355 1.66 -3.55 9.62
N HIS A 356 1.47 -3.38 8.33
CA HIS A 356 2.45 -2.87 7.37
C HIS A 356 2.57 -1.34 7.43
N SER A 357 3.72 -0.80 7.03
CA SER A 357 3.99 0.63 6.84
C SER A 357 3.53 1.54 8.00
N TYR A 358 3.68 1.06 9.23
CA TYR A 358 3.04 1.67 10.38
C TYR A 358 3.49 3.13 10.60
N SER A 359 2.53 4.05 10.72
CA SER A 359 2.80 5.50 10.84
C SER A 359 1.81 6.27 11.74
N ASP A 360 1.03 5.56 12.55
CA ASP A 360 -0.07 6.10 13.37
C ASP A 360 0.38 6.41 14.82
N SER A 361 -0.57 6.57 15.74
CA SER A 361 -0.32 7.17 17.07
C SER A 361 0.31 6.19 18.07
N LEU A 362 1.01 6.73 19.08
CA LEU A 362 1.57 5.92 20.16
C LEU A 362 0.56 5.03 20.89
N GLU A 363 -0.71 5.42 20.92
CA GLU A 363 -1.81 4.65 21.48
C GLU A 363 -2.23 3.49 20.55
N ASP A 364 -2.29 3.73 19.23
CA ASP A 364 -2.54 2.67 18.25
C ASP A 364 -1.47 1.57 18.33
N LEU A 365 -0.19 1.94 18.54
CA LEU A 365 0.90 0.97 18.73
C LEU A 365 0.66 0.07 19.95
N ASP A 366 0.30 0.65 21.09
CA ASP A 366 0.04 -0.10 22.32
C ASP A 366 -1.18 -1.02 22.15
N ASN A 367 -2.26 -0.50 21.57
CA ASN A 367 -3.48 -1.24 21.30
C ASN A 367 -3.22 -2.43 20.35
N LEU A 368 -2.50 -2.22 19.24
CA LEU A 368 -2.11 -3.29 18.30
C LEU A 368 -1.23 -4.36 18.94
N LEU A 369 -0.24 -3.96 19.73
CA LEU A 369 0.65 -4.91 20.44
C LEU A 369 -0.10 -5.69 21.54
N GLY A 370 -1.11 -5.06 22.15
CA GLY A 370 -1.98 -5.64 23.18
C GLY A 370 -2.99 -6.67 22.66
N LEU A 371 -3.45 -6.57 21.40
CA LEU A 371 -4.40 -7.52 20.81
C LEU A 371 -3.91 -8.98 20.84
N SER A 372 -2.61 -9.22 20.63
CA SER A 372 -2.07 -10.57 20.48
C SER A 372 -0.55 -10.62 20.67
N PRO A 373 0.03 -11.70 21.24
CA PRO A 373 1.47 -11.96 21.20
C PRO A 373 2.04 -12.20 19.79
N HIS A 374 1.20 -12.16 18.75
CA HIS A 374 1.55 -12.48 17.36
C HIS A 374 1.25 -11.34 16.36
N CYS A 375 1.00 -10.12 16.84
CA CYS A 375 0.93 -8.91 16.02
C CYS A 375 2.34 -8.29 15.83
N TYR A 376 2.85 -8.25 14.61
CA TYR A 376 4.13 -7.63 14.26
C TYR A 376 3.90 -6.30 13.55
N ILE A 377 4.85 -5.38 13.68
CA ILE A 377 4.77 -4.03 13.11
C ILE A 377 5.88 -3.86 12.07
N GLY A 378 5.51 -3.53 10.85
CA GLY A 378 6.41 -3.20 9.74
C GLY A 378 6.84 -1.73 9.78
N LEU A 379 8.13 -1.48 9.59
CA LEU A 379 8.73 -0.15 9.60
C LEU A 379 9.39 0.20 8.26
N ASN A 380 9.09 1.39 7.74
CA ASN A 380 9.70 1.96 6.54
C ASN A 380 9.90 3.49 6.69
N GLY A 381 10.16 4.20 5.59
CA GLY A 381 10.37 5.65 5.62
C GLY A 381 9.14 6.52 5.97
N ALA A 382 7.93 5.95 6.03
CA ALA A 382 6.77 6.59 6.67
C ALA A 382 6.88 6.58 8.19
N SER A 383 7.34 5.47 8.76
CA SER A 383 7.52 5.24 10.20
C SER A 383 8.58 6.12 10.86
N PHE A 384 9.19 7.05 10.11
CA PHE A 384 10.22 7.99 10.58
C PHE A 384 9.92 9.46 10.21
N ARG A 385 8.68 9.78 9.81
CA ARG A 385 8.29 11.13 9.36
C ARG A 385 8.32 12.15 10.51
N THR A 386 7.63 11.86 11.62
CA THR A 386 7.47 12.75 12.78
C THR A 386 8.24 12.27 14.01
N ASP A 387 8.41 13.12 15.03
CA ASP A 387 8.99 12.72 16.32
C ASP A 387 8.12 11.67 17.05
N GLU A 388 6.80 11.69 16.85
CA GLU A 388 5.90 10.66 17.37
C GLU A 388 6.18 9.29 16.73
N ASN A 389 6.34 9.24 15.40
CA ASN A 389 6.71 7.98 14.74
C ASN A 389 8.09 7.47 15.22
N ILE A 390 9.04 8.37 15.49
CA ILE A 390 10.35 8.01 16.07
C ILE A 390 10.21 7.46 17.50
N GLU A 391 9.26 7.94 18.31
CA GLU A 391 8.96 7.35 19.61
C GLU A 391 8.20 6.00 19.47
N ALA A 392 7.33 5.84 18.48
CA ALA A 392 6.69 4.56 18.19
C ALA A 392 7.74 3.49 17.86
N VAL A 393 8.70 3.83 16.98
CA VAL A 393 9.88 3.01 16.67
C VAL A 393 10.73 2.75 17.92
N ARG A 394 10.84 3.71 18.86
CA ARG A 394 11.56 3.52 20.13
C ARG A 394 10.86 2.51 21.05
N ARG A 395 9.53 2.57 21.16
CA ARG A 395 8.70 1.71 22.05
C ARG A 395 8.51 0.28 21.53
N LEU A 396 8.40 0.07 20.22
CA LEU A 396 8.14 -1.24 19.58
C LEU A 396 9.10 -2.36 20.05
N PRO A 397 8.64 -3.49 20.60
CA PRO A 397 9.51 -4.61 20.96
C PRO A 397 10.28 -5.19 19.77
N LEU A 398 11.59 -5.46 19.95
CA LEU A 398 12.47 -5.90 18.86
C LEU A 398 12.07 -7.26 18.26
N ASP A 399 11.50 -8.18 19.05
CA ASP A 399 10.99 -9.48 18.61
C ASP A 399 9.62 -9.41 17.90
N ARG A 400 9.04 -8.21 17.80
CA ARG A 400 7.76 -7.87 17.16
C ARG A 400 7.95 -6.92 15.96
N MET A 401 9.19 -6.54 15.66
CA MET A 401 9.55 -5.58 14.61
C MET A 401 9.89 -6.28 13.29
N LEU A 402 9.40 -5.73 12.18
CA LEU A 402 9.74 -6.11 10.81
C LEU A 402 10.19 -4.84 10.05
N LEU A 403 10.88 -4.99 8.92
CA LEU A 403 11.41 -3.89 8.12
C LEU A 403 10.94 -4.03 6.66
N GLU A 404 10.63 -2.91 6.02
CA GLU A 404 10.25 -2.82 4.61
C GLU A 404 10.69 -1.50 3.97
N THR A 405 10.62 -1.41 2.64
CA THR A 405 10.75 -0.12 1.94
C THR A 405 9.43 0.51 1.53
N ASP A 406 8.37 -0.28 1.33
CA ASP A 406 7.13 0.14 0.65
C ASP A 406 7.43 0.79 -0.71
N ALA A 407 8.50 0.34 -1.38
CA ALA A 407 8.89 0.89 -2.67
C ALA A 407 7.78 0.65 -3.72
N PRO A 408 7.44 1.64 -4.58
CA PRO A 408 8.21 2.86 -4.88
C PRO A 408 8.01 4.04 -3.93
N TRP A 409 7.16 3.90 -2.91
CA TRP A 409 6.80 4.94 -1.95
C TRP A 409 7.82 5.04 -0.80
N CYS A 410 7.51 5.88 0.20
CA CYS A 410 8.25 5.92 1.47
C CYS A 410 9.77 6.16 1.40
N GLU A 411 10.24 6.87 0.35
CA GLU A 411 11.56 7.52 0.30
C GLU A 411 11.78 8.36 1.58
N ILE A 412 12.91 8.18 2.27
CA ILE A 412 13.24 8.96 3.47
C ILE A 412 13.69 10.37 3.03
N ARG A 413 12.74 11.33 3.04
CA ARG A 413 12.94 12.67 2.46
C ARG A 413 13.77 13.57 3.38
N PRO A 414 14.41 14.65 2.85
CA PRO A 414 15.11 15.66 3.63
C PRO A 414 14.27 16.36 4.72
N THR A 415 12.94 16.26 4.63
CA THR A 415 11.98 16.84 5.59
C THR A 415 11.56 15.89 6.72
N HIS A 416 11.93 14.60 6.66
CA HIS A 416 11.56 13.63 7.71
C HIS A 416 12.52 13.75 8.90
N VAL A 417 12.00 13.59 10.12
CA VAL A 417 12.80 13.58 11.36
C VAL A 417 13.94 12.54 11.30
N ALA A 418 13.74 11.43 10.58
CA ALA A 418 14.74 10.44 10.18
C ALA A 418 16.14 11.00 9.83
N GLN A 419 16.21 12.16 9.16
CA GLN A 419 17.46 12.77 8.69
C GLN A 419 18.44 13.10 9.81
N GLN A 420 17.97 13.32 11.05
CA GLN A 420 18.88 13.61 12.16
C GLN A 420 19.78 12.42 12.52
N PHE A 421 19.30 11.19 12.28
CA PHE A 421 20.02 9.95 12.51
C PHE A 421 20.96 9.59 11.34
N LEU A 422 20.55 9.88 10.10
CA LEU A 422 21.30 9.54 8.88
C LEU A 422 22.62 10.31 8.69
N LYS A 423 22.94 11.30 9.54
CA LYS A 423 24.17 12.12 9.44
C LYS A 423 25.47 11.32 9.40
N ASN A 424 25.50 10.15 10.06
CA ASN A 424 26.66 9.25 10.10
C ASN A 424 26.51 8.02 9.21
N TRP A 425 25.41 7.89 8.45
CA TRP A 425 25.15 6.73 7.61
C TRP A 425 26.17 6.66 6.47
N LYS A 426 26.92 5.54 6.43
CA LYS A 426 27.91 5.23 5.40
C LYS A 426 27.57 3.85 4.83
N PRO A 427 26.73 3.76 3.78
CA PRO A 427 26.29 2.47 3.25
C PRO A 427 27.46 1.60 2.79
N GLN A 428 27.38 0.29 3.01
CA GLN A 428 28.48 -0.66 2.80
C GLN A 428 28.12 -1.82 1.85
N PRO A 429 28.97 -2.19 0.87
CA PRO A 429 30.29 -1.65 0.58
C PRO A 429 30.32 -0.38 -0.31
N ILE A 430 29.18 0.21 -0.67
CA ILE A 430 29.12 1.36 -1.60
C ILE A 430 28.58 2.61 -0.87
N ALA A 431 29.45 3.62 -0.69
CA ALA A 431 29.20 4.81 0.13
C ALA A 431 28.08 5.77 -0.36
N ASN A 432 27.51 5.51 -1.53
CA ASN A 432 26.26 6.08 -2.01
C ASN A 432 25.60 4.97 -2.86
N PRO A 433 24.39 4.47 -2.53
CA PRO A 433 23.90 3.21 -3.09
C PRO A 433 23.90 3.19 -4.63
N TYR A 434 23.31 4.21 -5.28
CA TYR A 434 23.26 4.34 -6.75
C TYR A 434 23.14 5.81 -7.19
N LYS A 435 23.48 6.08 -8.46
CA LYS A 435 23.39 7.42 -9.07
C LYS A 435 21.93 7.77 -9.40
N THR A 436 21.32 8.69 -8.67
CA THR A 436 19.92 9.09 -8.89
C THR A 436 19.74 9.98 -10.13
N VAL A 437 18.84 9.62 -11.05
CA VAL A 437 18.55 10.37 -12.30
C VAL A 437 17.05 10.70 -12.45
N LYS A 438 16.70 11.76 -13.19
CA LYS A 438 15.28 12.03 -13.52
C LYS A 438 14.73 10.92 -14.44
N LYS A 439 13.45 10.55 -14.29
CA LYS A 439 12.78 9.51 -15.12
C LYS A 439 12.99 9.66 -16.63
N ASN A 440 12.93 10.89 -17.14
CA ASN A 440 13.15 11.23 -18.55
C ASN A 440 14.64 11.26 -19.00
N LYS A 441 15.59 11.03 -18.08
CA LYS A 441 17.02 10.85 -18.39
C LYS A 441 17.43 9.37 -18.44
N LEU A 442 16.77 8.48 -17.69
CA LEU A 442 17.09 7.05 -17.70
C LEU A 442 16.96 6.46 -19.12
N ALA A 443 15.88 6.77 -19.83
CA ALA A 443 15.67 6.40 -21.23
C ALA A 443 16.71 6.97 -22.23
N LYS A 444 17.61 7.86 -21.80
CA LYS A 444 18.68 8.46 -22.61
C LYS A 444 20.06 7.93 -22.24
N MET A 445 20.14 6.96 -21.34
CA MET A 445 21.38 6.30 -20.92
C MET A 445 21.48 4.90 -21.54
N PRO A 446 22.70 4.41 -21.86
CA PRO A 446 22.93 3.02 -22.28
C PRO A 446 22.33 2.05 -21.26
N ARG A 447 21.68 0.96 -21.71
CA ARG A 447 20.88 0.08 -20.82
C ARG A 447 21.76 -0.59 -19.76
N GLU A 448 23.00 -0.88 -20.11
CA GLU A 448 24.06 -1.38 -19.24
C GLU A 448 24.39 -0.45 -18.06
N GLU A 449 24.19 0.87 -18.17
CA GLU A 449 24.36 1.82 -17.06
C GLU A 449 23.18 1.83 -16.08
N TRP A 450 22.00 1.32 -16.46
CA TRP A 450 20.78 1.48 -15.65
C TRP A 450 20.89 0.79 -14.28
N VAL A 451 21.64 -0.32 -14.20
CA VAL A 451 21.91 -1.00 -12.93
C VAL A 451 22.72 -0.16 -11.94
N GLN A 452 23.44 0.86 -12.41
CA GLN A 452 24.20 1.80 -11.56
C GLN A 452 23.36 3.01 -11.10
N CYS A 453 22.11 3.10 -11.55
CA CYS A 453 21.24 4.25 -11.35
C CYS A 453 19.90 3.92 -10.69
N MET A 454 19.31 4.90 -10.01
CA MET A 454 17.93 4.88 -9.51
C MET A 454 17.14 6.05 -10.11
N VAL A 455 15.81 5.95 -10.17
CA VAL A 455 14.97 7.08 -10.58
C VAL A 455 14.69 8.01 -9.40
N LYS A 456 14.86 9.32 -9.58
CA LYS A 456 14.65 10.32 -8.52
C LYS A 456 13.21 10.25 -8.00
N SER A 457 13.11 10.06 -6.68
CA SER A 457 11.86 9.96 -5.92
C SER A 457 10.95 8.78 -6.29
N ARG A 458 11.54 7.73 -6.90
CA ARG A 458 11.05 6.36 -6.84
C ARG A 458 11.95 5.61 -5.85
N ASN A 459 11.41 5.20 -4.71
CA ASN A 459 12.14 4.37 -3.76
C ASN A 459 12.36 2.96 -4.32
N GLU A 460 13.31 2.21 -3.76
CA GLU A 460 13.62 0.85 -4.20
C GLU A 460 14.05 -0.04 -3.03
N PRO A 461 13.82 -1.36 -3.08
CA PRO A 461 14.16 -2.29 -1.99
C PRO A 461 15.66 -2.31 -1.63
N CYS A 462 16.53 -1.81 -2.51
CA CYS A 462 17.94 -1.59 -2.20
C CYS A 462 18.19 -0.59 -1.06
N MET A 463 17.17 0.16 -0.63
CA MET A 463 17.23 1.13 0.47
C MET A 463 16.93 0.52 1.86
N MET A 464 16.69 -0.80 1.97
CA MET A 464 16.46 -1.51 3.24
C MET A 464 17.53 -1.25 4.32
N GLU A 465 18.80 -1.07 3.92
CA GLU A 465 19.90 -0.69 4.82
C GLU A 465 19.67 0.67 5.49
N GLN A 466 19.08 1.63 4.78
CA GLN A 466 18.79 2.97 5.31
C GLN A 466 17.70 2.91 6.40
N VAL A 467 16.66 2.09 6.17
CA VAL A 467 15.58 1.82 7.13
C VAL A 467 16.16 1.16 8.39
N ALA A 468 16.97 0.11 8.23
CA ALA A 468 17.64 -0.57 9.34
C ALA A 468 18.59 0.35 10.13
N PHE A 469 19.30 1.27 9.46
CA PHE A 469 20.20 2.22 10.12
C PHE A 469 19.43 3.26 10.97
N VAL A 470 18.32 3.80 10.47
CA VAL A 470 17.47 4.72 11.29
C VAL A 470 16.95 3.99 12.53
N VAL A 471 16.47 2.76 12.39
CA VAL A 471 16.03 1.94 13.53
C VAL A 471 17.17 1.70 14.53
N ALA A 472 18.39 1.37 14.06
CA ALA A 472 19.55 1.14 14.91
C ALA A 472 19.91 2.37 15.77
N GLU A 473 19.97 3.56 15.16
CA GLU A 473 20.23 4.82 15.87
C GLU A 473 19.10 5.18 16.86
N VAL A 474 17.83 5.01 16.46
CA VAL A 474 16.66 5.29 17.32
C VAL A 474 16.61 4.36 18.54
N LYS A 475 16.96 3.08 18.35
CA LYS A 475 17.06 2.04 19.39
C LYS A 475 18.34 2.11 20.23
N LYS A 476 19.41 2.72 19.70
CA LYS A 476 20.77 2.70 20.24
C LYS A 476 21.35 1.28 20.32
N CYS A 477 21.08 0.48 19.29
CA CYS A 477 21.57 -0.89 19.11
C CYS A 477 22.54 -0.97 17.91
N PRO A 478 23.48 -1.94 17.86
CA PRO A 478 24.25 -2.23 16.65
C PRO A 478 23.33 -2.56 15.47
N ILE A 479 23.66 -2.09 14.26
CA ILE A 479 22.85 -2.38 13.06
C ILE A 479 22.83 -3.88 12.75
N GLU A 480 23.90 -4.60 13.07
CA GLU A 480 24.01 -6.04 12.94
C GLU A 480 22.96 -6.78 13.79
N GLU A 481 22.67 -6.26 15.00
CA GLU A 481 21.65 -6.81 15.89
C GLU A 481 20.24 -6.53 15.36
N ILE A 482 19.97 -5.30 14.90
CA ILE A 482 18.70 -4.93 14.27
C ILE A 482 18.41 -5.78 13.02
N VAL A 483 19.40 -5.93 12.13
CA VAL A 483 19.24 -6.70 10.88
C VAL A 483 19.06 -8.18 11.16
N GLU A 484 19.83 -8.75 12.08
CA GLU A 484 19.68 -10.17 12.43
C GLU A 484 18.37 -10.47 13.16
N ILE A 485 17.85 -9.55 13.98
CA ILE A 485 16.54 -9.71 14.61
C ILE A 485 15.42 -9.57 13.58
N ALA A 486 15.42 -8.51 12.76
CA ALA A 486 14.43 -8.31 11.71
C ALA A 486 14.39 -9.49 10.72
N TRP A 487 15.55 -9.98 10.28
CA TRP A 487 15.67 -11.17 9.44
C TRP A 487 15.05 -12.41 10.10
N LYS A 488 15.33 -12.66 11.39
CA LYS A 488 14.75 -13.78 12.15
C LYS A 488 13.23 -13.63 12.32
N ASN A 489 12.73 -12.42 12.54
CA ASN A 489 11.30 -12.14 12.66
C ASN A 489 10.58 -12.38 11.32
N SER A 490 11.06 -11.82 10.20
CA SER A 490 10.48 -12.05 8.88
C SER A 490 10.50 -13.55 8.53
N CYS A 491 11.60 -14.25 8.81
CA CYS A 491 11.70 -15.70 8.59
C CYS A 491 10.82 -16.55 9.54
N LYS A 492 10.44 -16.03 10.71
CA LYS A 492 9.52 -16.66 11.68
C LYS A 492 8.06 -16.46 11.28
N VAL A 493 7.73 -15.32 10.65
CA VAL A 493 6.39 -14.99 10.19
C VAL A 493 6.12 -15.61 8.82
N PHE A 494 6.91 -15.24 7.81
CA PHE A 494 6.69 -15.59 6.40
C PHE A 494 7.53 -16.77 5.91
N GLY A 495 8.37 -17.36 6.75
CA GLY A 495 9.32 -18.41 6.36
C GLY A 495 10.60 -17.87 5.72
N LYS A 496 11.56 -18.78 5.49
CA LYS A 496 12.77 -18.50 4.68
C LYS A 496 12.47 -18.63 3.19
#